data_AF-A0A2J0MFI0-F1
#
_entry.id   AF-A0A2J0MFI0-F1
#
_cell.length_a   1.000
_cell.length_b   1.000
_cell.length_c   1.000
_cell.angle_alpha   90.00
_cell.angle_beta   90.00
_cell.angle_gamma   90.00
#
_symmetry.space_group_name_H-M   'P 1'
#
loop_
_entity.id
_entity.type
_entity.pdbx_description
1 polymer ?
#
loop_
_entity_poly.entity_id
_entity_poly.type
_entity_poly.pdbx_seq_one_letter_code
_entity_poly.pdbx_strand_id
1 'polypeptide(L)'
;MSNDIKNLSVDEMVDQFISQLVVEAEMDKDLEEDVLNQLKSDLRERLENRINAVILSQISENKLEEFEKLLNTGDKNTTQAFCSENIPNLNELIASEFLEFRNRYISQLK
;
A
#
# COMPACT_ATOMS: atom_id res chain seq x y z
N MET A 1 -2.03 17.66 23.13
CA MET A 1 -2.23 17.95 21.70
C MET A 1 -1.38 16.94 20.94
N SER A 2 -1.94 15.77 20.69
CA SER A 2 -1.19 14.65 20.11
C SER A 2 -0.98 14.90 18.62
N ASN A 3 0.28 14.86 18.21
CA ASN A 3 0.75 15.12 16.86
C ASN A 3 0.96 13.77 16.14
N ASP A 4 -0.04 12.89 16.21
CA ASP A 4 0.04 11.48 15.77
C ASP A 4 -0.11 11.31 14.24
N ILE A 5 0.25 12.33 13.45
CA ILE A 5 0.27 12.27 11.97
C ILE A 5 1.72 12.11 11.45
N LYS A 6 2.68 11.76 12.31
CA LYS A 6 4.08 11.53 11.91
C LYS A 6 4.41 10.05 12.07
N ASN A 7 4.58 9.35 10.93
CA ASN A 7 4.83 7.92 10.74
C ASN A 7 3.61 7.00 10.80
N LEU A 8 2.72 7.10 9.81
CA LEU A 8 1.99 5.91 9.36
C LEU A 8 2.92 5.12 8.43
N SER A 9 3.16 3.86 8.76
CA SER A 9 3.84 2.92 7.87
C SER A 9 2.96 2.63 6.65
N VAL A 10 3.55 2.29 5.50
CA VAL A 10 2.79 1.97 4.28
C VAL A 10 1.79 0.84 4.53
N ASP A 11 2.15 -0.11 5.38
CA ASP A 11 1.33 -1.23 5.86
C ASP A 11 0.01 -0.74 6.50
N GLU A 12 0.09 0.19 7.45
CA GLU A 12 -1.07 0.76 8.12
C GLU A 12 -1.93 1.63 7.16
N MET A 13 -1.28 2.33 6.23
CA MET A 13 -2.00 3.10 5.20
C MET A 13 -2.82 2.19 4.30
N VAL A 14 -2.28 1.03 3.90
CA VAL A 14 -2.99 0.03 3.12
C VAL A 14 -4.19 -0.51 3.89
N ASP A 15 -4.03 -0.89 5.15
CA ASP A 15 -5.13 -1.46 5.95
C ASP A 15 -6.29 -0.48 6.14
N GLN A 16 -5.98 0.80 6.41
CA GLN A 16 -6.98 1.87 6.51
C GLN A 16 -7.68 2.10 5.17
N PHE A 17 -6.93 2.15 4.08
CA PHE A 17 -7.47 2.34 2.74
C PHE A 17 -8.41 1.20 2.33
N ILE A 18 -8.02 -0.06 2.54
CA ILE A 18 -8.86 -1.22 2.21
C ILE A 18 -10.14 -1.23 3.03
N SER A 19 -10.05 -0.92 4.32
CA SER A 19 -11.23 -0.81 5.19
C SER A 19 -12.19 0.27 4.71
N GLN A 20 -11.68 1.41 4.27
CA GLN A 20 -12.49 2.48 3.70
C GLN A 20 -13.08 2.11 2.33
N LEU A 21 -12.31 1.44 1.48
CA LEU A 21 -12.73 1.04 0.13
C LEU A 21 -13.93 0.09 0.16
N VAL A 22 -13.96 -0.90 1.06
CA VAL A 22 -15.08 -1.84 1.14
C VAL A 22 -16.37 -1.17 1.63
N VAL A 23 -16.27 -0.16 2.50
CA VAL A 23 -17.42 0.63 2.97
C VAL A 23 -17.94 1.53 1.84
N GLU A 24 -17.05 2.16 1.09
CA GLU A 24 -17.43 2.99 -0.06
C GLU A 24 -18.06 2.19 -1.20
N ALA A 25 -17.65 0.92 -1.33
CA ALA A 25 -18.25 -0.04 -2.25
C ALA A 25 -19.56 -0.65 -1.71
N GLU A 26 -20.00 -0.26 -0.52
CA GLU A 26 -21.17 -0.78 0.20
C GLU A 26 -21.15 -2.30 0.47
N MET A 27 -19.98 -2.93 0.35
CA MET A 27 -19.81 -4.39 0.49
C MET A 27 -19.78 -4.84 1.95
N ASP A 28 -19.54 -3.93 2.89
CA ASP A 28 -19.51 -4.19 4.33
C ASP A 28 -20.87 -4.59 4.90
N LYS A 29 -21.95 -4.33 4.16
CA LYS A 29 -23.34 -4.64 4.57
C LYS A 29 -23.86 -5.94 3.98
N ASP A 30 -23.36 -6.31 2.80
CA ASP A 30 -23.90 -7.43 2.00
C ASP A 30 -23.12 -8.73 2.21
N LEU A 31 -21.93 -8.67 2.80
CA LEU A 31 -21.06 -9.82 3.01
C LEU A 31 -21.03 -10.25 4.47
N GLU A 32 -20.98 -11.57 4.67
CA GLU A 32 -20.64 -12.16 5.96
C GLU A 32 -19.20 -11.78 6.36
N GLU A 33 -18.93 -11.71 7.67
CA GLU A 33 -17.66 -11.25 8.22
C GLU A 33 -16.45 -12.01 7.66
N ASP A 34 -16.53 -13.33 7.56
CA ASP A 34 -15.44 -14.18 7.03
C ASP A 34 -15.17 -13.88 5.55
N VAL A 35 -16.23 -13.67 4.77
CA VAL A 35 -16.13 -13.34 3.34
C VAL A 35 -15.55 -11.93 3.16
N LEU A 36 -15.98 -10.98 4.00
CA LEU A 36 -15.46 -9.62 4.01
C LEU A 36 -13.98 -9.59 4.39
N ASN A 37 -13.57 -10.38 5.38
CA ASN A 37 -12.18 -10.48 5.81
C ASN A 37 -11.30 -11.09 4.72
N GLN A 38 -11.77 -12.15 4.04
CA GLN A 38 -11.06 -12.71 2.89
C GLN A 38 -10.94 -11.69 1.76
N LEU A 39 -12.02 -10.98 1.43
CA LEU A 39 -12.00 -9.93 0.42
C LEU A 39 -10.98 -8.83 0.76
N LYS A 40 -10.97 -8.35 2.02
CA LYS A 40 -9.98 -7.36 2.47
C LYS A 40 -8.56 -7.89 2.31
N SER A 41 -8.30 -9.14 2.67
CA SER A 41 -6.99 -9.78 2.48
C SER A 41 -6.58 -9.81 1.00
N ASP A 42 -7.49 -10.20 0.10
CA ASP A 42 -7.21 -10.27 -1.33
C ASP A 42 -6.95 -8.88 -1.91
N LEU A 43 -7.73 -7.87 -1.51
CA LEU A 43 -7.54 -6.49 -1.94
C LEU A 43 -6.23 -5.91 -1.43
N ARG A 44 -5.87 -6.21 -0.18
CA ARG A 44 -4.61 -5.84 0.45
C ARG A 44 -3.43 -6.38 -0.35
N GLU A 45 -3.39 -7.68 -0.59
CA GLU A 45 -2.31 -8.32 -1.36
C GLU A 45 -2.16 -7.69 -2.76
N ARG A 46 -3.29 -7.46 -3.44
CA ARG A 46 -3.29 -6.83 -4.78
C ARG A 46 -2.76 -5.40 -4.75
N LEU A 47 -3.13 -4.61 -3.75
CA LEU A 47 -2.66 -3.24 -3.61
C LEU A 47 -1.17 -3.19 -3.25
N GLU A 48 -0.73 -4.00 -2.29
CA GLU A 48 0.67 -4.12 -1.89
C GLU A 48 1.56 -4.51 -3.07
N ASN A 49 1.14 -5.50 -3.86
CA ASN A 49 1.88 -5.92 -5.05
C ASN A 49 2.05 -4.77 -6.06
N ARG A 50 1.04 -3.91 -6.22
CA ARG A 50 1.14 -2.73 -7.09
C ARG A 50 2.09 -1.69 -6.53
N ILE A 51 1.95 -1.34 -5.25
CA ILE A 51 2.84 -0.39 -4.58
C ILE A 51 4.28 -0.86 -4.68
N ASN A 52 4.54 -2.13 -4.36
CA ASN A 52 5.87 -2.72 -4.44
C ASN A 52 6.43 -2.67 -5.86
N ALA A 53 5.62 -3.00 -6.88
CA ALA A 53 6.05 -2.94 -8.27
C ALA A 53 6.41 -1.49 -8.69
N VAL A 54 5.62 -0.49 -8.28
CA VAL A 54 5.92 0.91 -8.60
C VAL A 54 7.17 1.37 -7.86
N ILE A 55 7.31 1.06 -6.56
CA ILE A 55 8.52 1.37 -5.79
C ILE A 55 9.76 0.78 -6.46
N LEU A 56 9.72 -0.52 -6.81
CA LEU A 56 10.82 -1.20 -7.51
C LEU A 56 11.14 -0.55 -8.85
N SER A 57 10.14 -0.07 -9.59
CA SER A 57 10.34 0.64 -10.87
C SER A 57 11.02 2.00 -10.73
N GLN A 58 10.98 2.61 -9.56
CA GLN A 58 11.64 3.89 -9.27
C GLN A 58 13.06 3.71 -8.73
N ILE A 59 13.40 2.51 -8.24
CA ILE A 59 14.75 2.22 -7.77
C ILE A 59 15.66 2.03 -8.99
N SER A 60 16.74 2.80 -9.03
CA SER A 60 17.74 2.68 -10.09
C SER A 60 18.45 1.32 -10.03
N GLU A 61 18.79 0.75 -11.19
CA GLU A 61 19.38 -0.61 -11.28
C GLU A 61 20.61 -0.80 -10.38
N ASN A 62 21.44 0.23 -10.24
CA ASN A 62 22.63 0.22 -9.39
C ASN A 62 22.35 0.20 -7.88
N LYS A 63 21.10 0.45 -7.47
CA LYS A 63 20.63 0.43 -6.07
C LYS A 63 19.72 -0.75 -5.77
N LEU A 64 19.34 -1.52 -6.81
CA LEU A 64 18.45 -2.66 -6.67
C LEU A 64 19.09 -3.79 -5.87
N GLU A 65 20.37 -4.08 -6.08
CA GLU A 65 21.11 -5.09 -5.30
C GLU A 65 21.23 -4.70 -3.81
N GLU A 66 21.41 -3.41 -3.52
CA GLU A 66 21.43 -2.90 -2.15
C GLU A 66 20.05 -3.03 -1.49
N PHE A 67 18.99 -2.69 -2.24
CA PHE A 67 17.62 -2.84 -1.78
C PHE A 67 17.25 -4.31 -1.49
N GLU A 68 17.62 -5.25 -2.35
CA GLU A 68 17.40 -6.68 -2.13
C GLU A 68 18.11 -7.18 -0.86
N LYS A 69 19.33 -6.71 -0.59
CA LYS A 69 20.05 -7.04 0.65
C LYS A 69 19.30 -6.53 1.88
N LEU A 70 18.76 -5.31 1.82
CA LEU A 70 17.96 -4.75 2.90
C LEU A 70 16.68 -5.55 3.14
N LEU A 71 15.97 -5.94 2.07
CA LEU A 71 14.78 -6.79 2.17
C LEU A 71 15.07 -8.13 2.87
N ASN A 72 16.21 -8.74 2.58
CA ASN A 72 16.64 -9.99 3.21
C ASN A 72 16.91 -9.88 4.72
N THR A 73 17.18 -8.67 5.24
CA THR A 73 17.34 -8.46 6.69
C THR A 73 16.01 -8.46 7.45
N GLY A 74 14.89 -8.22 6.76
CA GLY A 74 13.56 -8.08 7.36
C GLY A 74 13.37 -6.79 8.17
N ASP A 75 14.34 -5.87 8.18
CA ASP A 75 14.20 -4.59 8.87
C ASP A 75 13.33 -3.63 8.06
N LYS A 76 12.06 -3.54 8.46
CA LYS A 76 11.05 -2.65 7.86
C LYS A 76 11.46 -1.18 7.94
N ASN A 77 12.08 -0.74 9.05
CA ASN A 77 12.44 0.66 9.23
C ASN A 77 13.59 1.05 8.29
N THR A 78 14.60 0.19 8.18
CA THR A 78 15.74 0.43 7.28
C THR A 78 15.30 0.40 5.82
N THR A 79 14.43 -0.53 5.44
CA THR A 79 13.86 -0.61 4.08
C THR A 79 13.05 0.64 3.74
N GLN A 80 12.23 1.13 4.68
CA GLN A 80 11.41 2.32 4.47
C GLN A 80 12.25 3.61 4.40
N ALA A 81 13.29 3.72 5.21
CA ALA A 81 14.25 4.82 5.14
C ALA A 81 14.94 4.85 3.78
N PHE A 82 15.41 3.69 3.30
CA PHE A 82 16.03 3.57 1.99
C PHE A 82 15.11 4.04 0.86
N CYS A 83 13.84 3.59 0.85
CA CYS A 83 12.87 4.05 -0.15
C CYS A 83 12.66 5.56 -0.09
N SER A 84 12.54 6.13 1.11
CA SER A 84 12.30 7.58 1.30
C SER A 84 13.48 8.44 0.86
N GLU A 85 14.71 7.95 0.97
CA GLU A 85 15.93 8.65 0.56
C GLU A 85 16.21 8.54 -0.94
N ASN A 86 15.80 7.43 -1.56
CA ASN A 86 16.17 7.10 -2.94
C ASN A 86 15.06 7.32 -3.96
N ILE A 87 13.80 7.39 -3.51
CA ILE A 87 12.63 7.58 -4.37
C ILE A 87 12.05 8.98 -4.11
N PRO A 88 12.26 9.93 -5.03
CA PRO A 88 11.63 11.24 -4.92
C PRO A 88 10.11 11.09 -4.98
N ASN A 89 9.40 11.89 -4.19
CA ASN A 89 7.94 11.93 -4.16
C ASN A 89 7.25 10.58 -3.83
N LEU A 90 7.92 9.70 -3.08
CA LEU A 90 7.40 8.38 -2.70
C LEU A 90 5.95 8.42 -2.18
N ASN A 91 5.64 9.38 -1.29
CA ASN A 91 4.30 9.52 -0.74
C ASN A 91 3.24 9.89 -1.79
N GLU A 92 3.58 10.76 -2.75
CA GLU A 92 2.66 11.14 -3.83
C GLU A 92 2.42 9.98 -4.79
N LEU A 93 3.45 9.19 -5.05
CA LEU A 93 3.39 8.01 -5.90
C LEU A 93 2.53 6.90 -5.27
N ILE A 94 2.69 6.64 -3.97
CA ILE A 94 1.81 5.74 -3.22
C ILE A 94 0.37 6.25 -3.23
N ALA A 95 0.15 7.55 -2.96
CA ALA A 95 -1.18 8.14 -2.99
C ALA A 95 -1.86 8.05 -4.37
N SER A 96 -1.09 8.20 -5.46
CA SER A 96 -1.57 8.02 -6.82
C SER A 96 -2.03 6.59 -7.06
N GLU A 97 -1.24 5.58 -6.64
CA GLU A 97 -1.65 4.17 -6.77
C GLU A 97 -2.92 3.85 -5.99
N PHE A 98 -3.12 4.42 -4.80
CA PHE A 98 -4.33 4.24 -4.01
C PHE A 98 -5.55 4.79 -4.75
N LEU A 99 -5.44 6.00 -5.29
CA LEU A 99 -6.50 6.65 -6.06
C LEU A 99 -6.84 5.86 -7.33
N GLU A 100 -5.83 5.43 -8.09
CA GLU A 100 -6.03 4.61 -9.28
C GLU A 100 -6.67 3.26 -8.96
N PHE A 101 -6.21 2.60 -7.89
CA PHE A 101 -6.76 1.33 -7.44
C PHE A 101 -8.23 1.47 -7.08
N ARG A 102 -8.56 2.48 -6.25
CA ARG A 102 -9.95 2.81 -5.88
C ARG A 102 -10.81 3.06 -7.11
N ASN A 103 -10.37 3.93 -8.01
CA ASN A 103 -11.14 4.29 -9.21
C ASN A 103 -11.41 3.07 -10.08
N ARG A 104 -10.40 2.21 -10.27
CA ARG A 104 -10.54 0.98 -11.05
C ARG A 104 -11.49 0.00 -10.37
N TYR A 105 -11.37 -0.19 -9.06
CA TYR A 105 -12.20 -1.12 -8.31
C TYR A 105 -13.67 -0.69 -8.31
N ILE A 106 -13.96 0.54 -7.92
CA ILE A 106 -15.33 1.07 -7.88
C ILE A 106 -15.97 1.09 -9.28
N SER A 107 -15.19 1.40 -10.33
CA SER A 107 -15.73 1.41 -11.70
C SER A 107 -16.07 0.00 -12.22
N GLN A 108 -15.51 -1.06 -11.65
CA GLN A 108 -15.85 -2.44 -12.00
C GLN A 108 -17.13 -2.94 -11.32
N LEU A 109 -17.61 -2.24 -10.29
CA LEU A 109 -18.82 -2.58 -9.55
C LEU A 109 -20.09 -1.90 -10.10
N LYS A 110 -19.92 -0.89 -10.97
CA LYS A 110 -21.02 -0.16 -11.63
C LYS A 110 -21.32 -0.74 -13.00
#